data_AF-A0AAW1XCZ4-F1
#
_entry.id   AF-A0AAW1XCZ4-F1
#
_cell.length_a   1.000
_cell.length_b   1.000
_cell.length_c   1.000
_cell.angle_alpha   90.00
_cell.angle_beta   90.00
_cell.angle_gamma   90.00
#
_symmetry.space_group_name_H-M   'P 1'
#
loop_
_entity.id
_entity.type
_entity.pdbx_description
1 polymer ?
#
loop_
_entity_poly.entity_id
_entity_poly.type
_entity_poly.pdbx_seq_one_letter_code
_entity_poly.pdbx_strand_id
1 'polypeptide(L)'
;MPGLTAKVFRTYNASITLDNELNQETTEGDVLKKKVFYDTANKKVAIICNHQRAVSKSHETQMDKLKEKLRDLQGVLKELKTDLDRARNGKPPLKDADGNRREI
;
A
#
# COMPACT_ATOMS: atom_id res chain seq x y z
N MET A 1 -42.24 0.75 8.57
CA MET A 1 -41.61 -0.16 7.58
C MET A 1 -41.87 -1.60 8.00
N PRO A 2 -42.74 -2.34 7.29
CA PRO A 2 -42.91 -3.77 7.50
C PRO A 2 -41.56 -4.51 7.35
N GLY A 3 -41.24 -5.45 8.25
CA GLY A 3 -40.00 -6.25 8.16
C GLY A 3 -38.72 -5.58 8.70
N LEU A 4 -38.82 -4.38 9.28
CA LEU A 4 -37.67 -3.70 9.91
C LEU A 4 -37.24 -4.43 11.20
N THR A 5 -35.97 -4.80 11.28
CA THR A 5 -35.38 -5.45 12.47
C THR A 5 -34.06 -4.76 12.85
N ALA A 6 -33.56 -5.00 14.07
CA ALA A 6 -32.26 -4.48 14.50
C ALA A 6 -31.10 -4.87 13.56
N LYS A 7 -31.18 -6.05 12.93
CA LYS A 7 -30.20 -6.50 11.94
C LYS A 7 -30.17 -5.59 10.71
N VAL A 8 -31.33 -5.09 10.27
CA VAL A 8 -31.43 -4.17 9.12
C VAL A 8 -30.61 -2.90 9.37
N PHE A 9 -30.61 -2.36 10.58
CA PHE A 9 -29.79 -1.19 10.92
C PHE A 9 -28.28 -1.45 10.83
N ARG A 10 -27.80 -2.62 11.28
CA ARG A 10 -26.37 -2.97 11.14
C ARG A 10 -25.96 -3.06 9.66
N THR A 11 -26.79 -3.69 8.83
CA THR A 11 -26.52 -3.81 7.39
C THR A 11 -26.61 -2.45 6.68
N TYR A 12 -27.61 -1.63 7.01
CA TYR A 12 -27.76 -0.28 6.47
C TYR A 12 -26.54 0.59 6.82
N ASN A 13 -26.19 0.67 8.10
CA ASN A 13 -25.05 1.47 8.56
C ASN A 13 -23.73 1.01 7.91
N ALA A 14 -23.50 -0.29 7.80
CA ALA A 14 -22.33 -0.82 7.10
C ALA A 14 -22.29 -0.42 5.62
N SER A 15 -23.41 -0.56 4.92
CA SER A 15 -23.50 -0.31 3.47
C SER A 15 -23.37 1.18 3.14
N ILE A 16 -24.08 2.04 3.89
CA ILE A 16 -24.04 3.49 3.66
C ILE A 16 -22.67 4.09 4.04
N THR A 17 -22.01 3.56 5.07
CA THR A 17 -20.64 3.96 5.39
C THR A 17 -19.70 3.60 4.25
N LEU A 18 -19.75 2.38 3.72
CA LEU A 18 -18.89 2.01 2.60
C LEU A 18 -19.13 2.89 1.36
N ASP A 19 -20.40 3.12 1.01
CA ASP A 19 -20.78 3.93 -0.15
C ASP A 19 -20.28 5.38 0.00
N ASN A 20 -20.51 6.00 1.16
CA ASN A 20 -20.01 7.35 1.44
C ASN A 20 -18.49 7.43 1.38
N GLU A 21 -17.78 6.45 1.93
CA GLU A 21 -16.32 6.39 1.92
C GLU A 21 -15.77 6.23 0.50
N LEU A 22 -16.37 5.38 -0.32
CA LEU A 22 -15.97 5.19 -1.71
C LEU A 22 -16.25 6.43 -2.58
N ASN A 23 -17.32 7.17 -2.29
CA ASN A 23 -17.70 8.38 -3.03
C ASN A 23 -16.83 9.61 -2.67
N GLN A 24 -16.22 9.66 -1.49
CA GLN A 24 -15.36 10.78 -1.07
C GLN A 24 -14.03 10.88 -1.84
N GLU A 25 -13.50 9.75 -2.30
CA GLU A 25 -12.18 9.66 -2.95
C GLU A 25 -12.29 8.77 -4.19
N THR A 26 -12.96 9.27 -5.24
CA THR A 26 -12.89 8.62 -6.55
C THR A 26 -11.51 8.90 -7.16
N THR A 27 -10.52 8.09 -6.78
CA THR A 27 -9.16 8.21 -7.29
C THR A 27 -9.06 7.55 -8.66
N GLU A 28 -8.88 8.37 -9.69
CA GLU A 28 -8.29 7.91 -10.95
C GLU A 28 -6.89 7.36 -10.65
N GLY A 29 -6.58 6.16 -11.15
CA GLY A 29 -5.29 5.54 -10.86
C GLY A 29 -5.23 4.06 -11.12
N ASP A 30 -4.02 3.54 -10.92
CA ASP A 30 -3.67 2.12 -11.03
C ASP A 30 -4.52 1.24 -10.09
N VAL A 31 -4.74 -0.02 -10.49
CA VAL A 31 -5.53 -1.03 -9.77
C VAL A 31 -5.05 -1.20 -8.34
N LEU A 32 -3.73 -1.12 -8.10
CA LEU A 32 -3.16 -1.22 -6.75
C LEU A 32 -3.62 -0.08 -5.83
N LYS A 33 -3.68 1.15 -6.33
CA LYS A 33 -4.17 2.31 -5.56
C LYS A 33 -5.65 2.15 -5.23
N LYS A 34 -6.46 1.73 -6.20
CA LYS A 34 -7.89 1.43 -6.01
C LYS A 34 -8.11 0.36 -4.94
N LYS A 35 -7.27 -0.68 -4.91
CA LYS A 35 -7.34 -1.72 -3.88
C LYS A 35 -7.02 -1.17 -2.49
N VAL A 36 -5.96 -0.37 -2.34
CA VAL A 36 -5.60 0.23 -1.04
C VAL A 36 -6.72 1.14 -0.53
N PHE A 37 -7.32 1.91 -1.42
CA PHE A 37 -8.48 2.75 -1.12
C PHE A 37 -9.66 1.92 -0.62
N TYR A 38 -10.08 0.90 -1.39
CA TYR A 38 -11.16 0.00 -1.01
C TYR A 38 -10.89 -0.70 0.34
N ASP A 39 -9.67 -1.21 0.54
CA ASP A 39 -9.27 -1.87 1.80
C ASP A 39 -9.34 -0.89 2.98
N THR A 40 -9.14 0.41 2.76
CA THR A 40 -9.23 1.46 3.78
C THR A 40 -10.68 1.80 4.12
N ALA A 41 -11.53 1.98 3.11
CA ALA A 41 -12.97 2.17 3.29
C ALA A 41 -13.60 0.97 4.04
N ASN A 42 -13.26 -0.24 3.64
CA ASN A 42 -13.74 -1.46 4.27
C ASN A 42 -13.26 -1.62 5.74
N LYS A 43 -12.06 -1.13 6.08
CA LYS A 43 -11.58 -1.10 7.47
C LYS A 43 -12.45 -0.21 8.35
N LYS A 44 -12.91 0.94 7.85
CA LYS A 44 -13.82 1.82 8.61
C LYS A 44 -15.15 1.11 8.92
N VAL A 45 -15.68 0.36 7.94
CA VAL A 45 -16.88 -0.47 8.14
C VAL A 45 -16.64 -1.56 9.19
N ALA A 46 -15.49 -2.24 9.13
CA ALA A 46 -15.14 -3.26 10.11
C ALA A 46 -15.09 -2.69 11.55
N ILE A 47 -14.59 -1.46 11.71
CA ILE A 47 -14.55 -0.75 13.00
C ILE A 47 -15.97 -0.49 13.53
N ILE A 48 -16.88 0.07 12.73
CA ILE A 48 -18.26 0.35 13.20
C ILE A 48 -19.04 -0.93 13.50
N CYS A 49 -18.74 -2.03 12.80
CA CYS A 49 -19.37 -3.33 13.04
C CYS A 49 -18.75 -4.09 14.22
N ASN A 50 -17.67 -3.58 14.81
CA ASN A 50 -16.85 -4.24 15.82
C ASN A 50 -16.29 -5.60 15.36
N HIS A 51 -15.89 -5.70 14.09
CA HIS A 51 -15.23 -6.88 13.55
C HIS A 51 -13.74 -6.80 13.85
N GLN A 52 -13.30 -7.50 14.89
CA GLN A 52 -11.92 -7.51 15.33
C GLN A 52 -11.21 -8.80 14.95
N ARG A 53 -9.88 -8.73 14.81
CA ARG A 53 -9.02 -9.89 14.59
C ARG A 53 -7.81 -9.80 15.51
N ALA A 54 -7.49 -10.91 16.18
CA ALA A 54 -6.25 -11.02 16.94
C ALA A 54 -5.04 -10.94 16.00
N VAL A 55 -3.96 -10.31 16.47
CA VAL A 55 -2.69 -10.26 15.73
C VAL A 55 -2.14 -11.68 15.58
N SER A 56 -1.81 -12.09 14.35
CA SER A 56 -1.23 -13.41 14.11
C SER A 56 0.19 -13.50 14.68
N LYS A 57 0.59 -14.68 15.17
CA LYS A 57 1.93 -14.94 15.71
C LYS A 57 3.08 -14.55 14.76
N SER A 58 2.85 -14.63 13.44
CA SER A 58 3.84 -14.31 12.41
C SER A 58 3.86 -12.85 11.94
N HIS A 59 3.02 -11.98 12.53
CA HIS A 59 2.83 -10.61 12.01
C HIS A 59 4.13 -9.80 12.02
N GLU A 60 4.87 -9.83 13.13
CA GLU A 60 6.12 -9.11 13.28
C GLU A 60 7.17 -9.56 12.26
N THR A 61 7.37 -10.88 12.15
CA THR A 61 8.28 -11.47 11.15
C THR A 61 7.92 -11.08 9.71
N GLN A 62 6.63 -11.02 9.39
CA GLN A 62 6.18 -10.57 8.06
C GLN A 62 6.48 -9.08 7.83
N MET A 63 6.24 -8.24 8.83
CA MET A 63 6.53 -6.81 8.75
C MET A 63 8.02 -6.52 8.59
N ASP A 64 8.88 -7.26 9.28
CA ASP A 64 10.33 -7.07 9.18
C ASP A 64 10.88 -7.47 7.81
N LYS A 65 10.40 -8.59 7.25
CA LYS A 65 10.74 -8.98 5.87
C LYS A 65 10.31 -7.94 4.84
N LEU A 66 9.14 -7.31 5.04
CA LEU A 66 8.68 -6.23 4.15
C LEU A 66 9.55 -4.97 4.29
N LYS A 67 9.94 -4.60 5.50
CA LYS A 67 10.84 -3.45 5.75
C LYS A 67 12.23 -3.68 5.16
N GLU A 68 12.76 -4.90 5.25
CA GLU A 68 14.04 -5.27 4.65
C GLU A 68 14.01 -5.08 3.13
N LYS A 69 13.02 -5.67 2.46
CA LYS A 69 12.82 -5.48 1.02
C LYS A 69 12.67 -4.01 0.62
N LEU A 70 12.00 -3.21 1.45
CA LEU A 70 11.84 -1.79 1.21
C LEU A 70 13.20 -1.06 1.24
N ARG A 71 14.06 -1.37 2.23
CA ARG A 71 15.41 -0.79 2.33
C ARG A 71 16.27 -1.15 1.13
N ASP A 72 16.22 -2.40 0.69
CA ASP A 72 16.99 -2.87 -0.47
C ASP A 72 16.56 -2.12 -1.74
N LEU A 73 15.25 -2.02 -1.98
CA LEU A 73 14.69 -1.28 -3.11
C LEU A 73 15.04 0.22 -3.06
N GLN A 74 15.04 0.83 -1.86
CA GLN A 74 15.47 2.22 -1.70
C GLN A 74 16.96 2.41 -2.03
N GLY A 75 17.80 1.44 -1.65
CA GLY A 75 19.21 1.41 -2.03
C GLY A 75 19.40 1.38 -3.55
N VAL A 76 18.74 0.44 -4.22
CA VAL A 76 18.77 0.32 -5.69
C VAL A 76 18.28 1.61 -6.36
N LEU A 77 17.19 2.20 -5.88
CA LEU A 77 16.63 3.44 -6.43
C LEU A 77 17.62 4.61 -6.31
N LYS A 78 18.35 4.72 -5.19
CA LYS A 78 19.39 5.73 -4.99
C LYS A 78 20.56 5.54 -5.95
N GLU A 79 21.01 4.30 -6.16
CA GLU A 79 22.06 3.99 -7.13
C GLU A 79 21.62 4.38 -8.54
N LEU A 80 20.43 3.95 -8.97
CA LEU A 80 19.88 4.27 -10.29
C LEU A 80 19.73 5.77 -10.52
N LYS A 81 19.28 6.53 -9.52
CA LYS A 81 19.23 8.01 -9.61
C LYS A 81 20.61 8.61 -9.81
N THR A 82 21.61 8.11 -9.10
CA THR A 82 22.99 8.58 -9.21
C THR A 82 23.55 8.29 -10.60
N ASP A 83 23.32 7.09 -11.12
CA ASP A 83 23.77 6.70 -12.45
C ASP A 83 23.04 7.47 -13.55
N LEU A 84 21.75 7.75 -13.37
CA LEU A 84 20.96 8.59 -14.28
C LEU A 84 21.55 10.01 -14.36
N ASP A 85 21.89 10.62 -13.22
CA ASP A 85 22.54 11.93 -13.19
C ASP A 85 23.95 11.91 -13.80
N ARG A 86 24.73 10.84 -13.60
CA ARG A 86 26.04 10.69 -14.27
C ARG A 86 25.88 10.59 -15.78
N ALA A 87 24.94 9.77 -16.26
CA ALA A 87 24.66 9.60 -17.69
C ALA A 87 24.21 10.92 -18.34
N ARG A 88 23.35 11.70 -17.66
CA ARG A 88 22.97 13.05 -18.09
C ARG A 88 24.15 14.00 -18.22
N ASN A 89 25.18 13.83 -17.40
CA ASN A 89 26.41 14.61 -17.42
C ASN A 89 27.53 13.98 -18.29
N GLY A 90 27.21 12.97 -19.12
CA GLY A 90 28.17 12.31 -20.00
C GLY A 90 29.20 11.42 -19.29
N LYS A 91 29.01 11.14 -18.00
CA LYS A 91 29.88 10.26 -17.20
C LYS A 91 29.31 8.83 -17.19
N PRO A 92 30.15 7.79 -17.20
CA PRO A 92 29.67 6.41 -17.12
C PRO A 92 29.02 6.12 -15.75
N PRO A 93 28.15 5.10 -15.66
CA PRO A 93 27.59 4.60 -14.40
C PRO A 93 28.68 4.20 -13.39
N LEU A 94 28.34 4.16 -12.09
CA LEU A 94 29.26 3.78 -11.01
C LEU A 94 29.65 2.31 -11.06
N LYS A 95 28.78 1.46 -11.60
CA LYS A 95 29.02 0.03 -11.75
C LYS A 95 29.19 -0.34 -13.23
N ASP A 96 29.95 -1.38 -13.51
CA ASP A 96 30.02 -2.01 -14.83
C ASP A 96 28.83 -2.96 -15.06
N ALA A 97 28.78 -3.60 -16.23
CA ALA A 97 27.71 -4.54 -16.58
C ALA A 97 27.68 -5.78 -15.66
N ASP A 98 28.82 -6.08 -15.02
CA ASP A 98 29.01 -7.20 -14.10
C ASP A 98 28.72 -6.80 -12.64
N GLY A 99 28.36 -5.54 -12.38
CA GLY A 99 28.01 -5.02 -11.07
C GLY A 99 29.18 -4.58 -10.20
N ASN A 100 30.41 -4.64 -10.72
CA ASN A 100 31.61 -4.18 -10.01
C ASN A 100 31.73 -2.66 -10.08
N ARG A 101 32.23 -2.05 -9.01
CA ARG A 101 32.42 -0.59 -8.96
C ARG A 101 33.57 -0.23 -9.92
N ARG A 102 33.30 0.64 -10.89
CA ARG A 102 34.34 1.11 -11.82
C ARG A 102 35.38 1.91 -11.06
N GLU A 103 36.67 1.55 -11.18
CA GLU A 103 37.76 2.39 -10.69
C GLU A 103 37.74 3.73 -11.45
N ILE A 104 37.88 4.83 -10.72
CA ILE A 104 37.76 6.21 -11.23
C ILE A 104 39.12 6.66 -11.76
#